data_AF-A0A2P6TJ44-F1
#
_entry.id   AF-A0A2P6TJ44-F1
#
_cell.length_a   1.000
_cell.length_b   1.000
_cell.length_c   1.000
_cell.angle_alpha   90.00
_cell.angle_beta   90.00
_cell.angle_gamma   90.00
#
_symmetry.space_group_name_H-M   'P 1'
#
loop_
_entity.id
_entity.type
_entity.pdbx_description
1 polymer ?
#
loop_
_entity_poly.entity_id
_entity_poly.type
_entity_poly.pdbx_seq_one_letter_code
_entity_poly.pdbx_strand_id
1 'polypeptide(L)'
;MLGRLGPRFARAWQSVSGPTPRAAAAVLLVAVGGAALLYKQPETRYLLKRAMAYRTFASSQAGLVDSLVEYGVVQSPEVEQVLRQFAYLDAPHGIGYAATISAPHMHAYALELLLPQLRPGGKVLDVGSGTGYLTACFAKLVTRDGAHGKAVGIEHISELTSKARRNLGRDPALAQLVTDGALELVVGDGRLGWAAEAPYDAIHVGAAAPRLPQDLVAQLAPGGRLVVPIGPEGGMQVLSVVDKRPDGTVHRRDAMNVMYVPLCARDYQLASASPSSSDSAAAVQRPSSRRQIQAQRLGSSSSAFAAPQPLAASSLSQPAAGRRSLTVVAGNKGASGPFAPLVVVTRNAMGTKEFNQFRGKMISLHSQVIKDFCKQLGADTKQVQGLIRLAKKNGEKLGFLA
;
A
#
# COMPACT_ATOMS: atom_id res chain seq x y z
N MET A 1 -4.11 -1.33 -20.45
CA MET A 1 -3.04 -0.49 -21.05
C MET A 1 -1.74 -1.28 -21.28
N LEU A 2 -1.82 -2.53 -21.79
CA LEU A 2 -0.67 -3.45 -21.98
C LEU A 2 -0.18 -3.55 -23.44
N GLY A 3 -0.83 -2.90 -24.40
CA GLY A 3 -0.56 -3.07 -25.83
C GLY A 3 0.63 -2.30 -26.40
N ARG A 4 1.32 -1.43 -25.63
CA ARG A 4 2.39 -0.55 -26.16
C ARG A 4 3.83 -1.02 -25.90
N LEU A 5 4.03 -2.12 -25.16
CA LEU A 5 5.36 -2.70 -24.90
C LEU A 5 5.80 -3.76 -25.93
N GLY A 6 4.85 -4.43 -26.59
CA GLY A 6 5.11 -5.51 -27.55
C GLY A 6 6.06 -5.15 -28.72
N PRO A 7 5.92 -4.00 -29.39
CA PRO A 7 6.72 -3.68 -30.59
C PRO A 7 8.19 -3.33 -30.32
N ARG A 8 8.51 -2.91 -29.08
CA ARG A 8 9.89 -2.65 -28.65
C ARG A 8 10.58 -3.92 -28.17
N PHE A 9 9.83 -4.81 -27.52
CA PHE A 9 10.29 -6.14 -27.11
C PHE A 9 10.58 -7.05 -28.32
N ALA A 10 9.71 -7.05 -29.32
CA ALA A 10 9.87 -7.84 -30.55
C ALA A 10 11.09 -7.44 -31.38
N ARG A 11 11.42 -6.13 -31.43
CA ARG A 11 12.62 -5.64 -32.13
C ARG A 11 13.92 -5.97 -31.40
N ALA A 12 13.92 -5.94 -30.06
CA ALA A 12 15.05 -6.42 -29.28
C ALA A 12 15.28 -7.92 -29.47
N TRP A 13 14.19 -8.71 -29.56
CA TRP A 13 14.21 -10.16 -29.78
C TRP A 13 14.82 -10.57 -31.13
N GLN A 14 14.44 -9.90 -32.23
CA GLN A 14 14.96 -10.19 -33.57
C GLN A 14 16.47 -9.90 -33.72
N SER A 15 17.05 -9.06 -32.86
CA SER A 15 18.50 -8.80 -32.85
C SER A 15 19.35 -9.84 -32.11
N VAL A 16 18.70 -10.83 -31.47
CA VAL A 16 19.35 -11.88 -30.66
C VAL A 16 19.33 -13.25 -31.37
N SER A 17 18.57 -13.40 -32.45
CA SER A 17 18.42 -14.65 -33.21
C SER A 17 19.54 -14.86 -34.24
N GLY A 18 20.71 -15.32 -33.76
CA GLY A 18 21.72 -16.06 -34.54
C GLY A 18 21.67 -17.58 -34.24
N PRO A 19 22.39 -18.44 -34.98
CA PRO A 19 22.10 -19.87 -35.13
C PRO A 19 22.49 -20.78 -33.95
N THR A 20 22.38 -20.34 -32.71
CA THR A 20 22.49 -21.22 -31.51
C THR A 20 21.25 -21.11 -30.60
N PRO A 21 20.07 -21.58 -31.05
CA PRO A 21 18.80 -21.30 -30.37
C PRO A 21 18.54 -22.16 -29.12
N ARG A 22 19.35 -23.17 -28.84
CA ARG A 22 19.05 -24.17 -27.78
C ARG A 22 19.55 -23.77 -26.38
N ALA A 23 20.67 -23.07 -26.28
CA ALA A 23 21.23 -22.65 -24.99
C ALA A 23 20.54 -21.40 -24.41
N ALA A 24 20.22 -20.41 -25.26
CA ALA A 24 19.49 -19.21 -24.85
C ALA A 24 18.03 -19.51 -24.44
N ALA A 25 17.38 -20.47 -25.12
CA ALA A 25 16.06 -20.95 -24.75
C ALA A 25 16.07 -21.70 -23.41
N ALA A 26 17.08 -22.54 -23.15
CA ALA A 26 17.20 -23.30 -21.89
C ALA A 26 17.41 -22.39 -20.67
N VAL A 27 18.22 -21.34 -20.79
CA VAL A 27 18.49 -20.40 -19.67
C VAL A 27 17.33 -19.44 -19.44
N LEU A 28 16.61 -19.02 -20.48
CA LEU A 28 15.36 -18.27 -20.32
C LEU A 28 14.26 -19.17 -19.74
N LEU A 29 14.19 -20.45 -20.12
CA LEU A 29 13.31 -21.44 -19.48
C LEU A 29 13.70 -21.72 -18.02
N VAL A 30 14.95 -21.50 -17.61
CA VAL A 30 15.36 -21.67 -16.20
C VAL A 30 15.24 -20.36 -15.41
N ALA A 31 15.39 -19.18 -16.03
CA ALA A 31 15.20 -17.89 -15.36
C ALA A 31 13.72 -17.47 -15.32
N VAL A 32 12.99 -17.60 -16.43
CA VAL A 32 11.55 -17.39 -16.52
C VAL A 32 10.80 -18.61 -15.99
N GLY A 33 11.25 -19.84 -16.28
CA GLY A 33 10.63 -21.03 -15.73
C GLY A 33 11.04 -21.34 -14.29
N GLY A 34 12.19 -20.86 -13.80
CA GLY A 34 12.52 -20.84 -12.36
C GLY A 34 11.73 -19.79 -11.60
N ALA A 35 11.54 -18.59 -12.17
CA ALA A 35 10.60 -17.61 -11.64
C ALA A 35 9.14 -18.10 -11.73
N ALA A 36 8.76 -18.84 -12.77
CA ALA A 36 7.44 -19.44 -12.91
C ALA A 36 7.25 -20.71 -12.07
N LEU A 37 8.32 -21.48 -11.77
CA LEU A 37 8.31 -22.60 -10.81
C LEU A 37 8.22 -22.06 -9.39
N LEU A 38 8.99 -21.04 -9.05
CA LEU A 38 8.89 -20.30 -7.79
C LEU A 38 7.49 -19.67 -7.66
N TYR A 39 6.96 -19.08 -8.73
CA TYR A 39 5.57 -18.59 -8.78
C TYR A 39 4.54 -19.72 -8.69
N LYS A 40 4.84 -20.95 -9.13
CA LYS A 40 3.96 -22.11 -8.94
C LYS A 40 4.05 -22.71 -7.53
N GLN A 41 5.11 -22.41 -6.77
CA GLN A 41 5.19 -22.82 -5.37
C GLN A 41 4.30 -21.91 -4.51
N PRO A 42 3.31 -22.46 -3.77
CA PRO A 42 2.36 -21.67 -2.99
C PRO A 42 3.05 -20.67 -2.04
N GLU A 43 4.08 -21.14 -1.35
CA GLU A 43 4.91 -20.40 -0.41
C GLU A 43 5.60 -19.17 -1.04
N THR A 44 6.26 -19.34 -2.19
CA THR A 44 6.99 -18.23 -2.82
C THR A 44 6.03 -17.23 -3.46
N ARG A 45 4.90 -17.71 -4.01
CA ARG A 45 3.84 -16.84 -4.54
C ARG A 45 3.27 -15.97 -3.43
N TYR A 46 3.00 -16.58 -2.27
CA TYR A 46 2.52 -15.91 -1.06
C TYR A 46 3.52 -14.83 -0.58
N LEU A 47 4.81 -15.16 -0.46
CA LEU A 47 5.84 -14.23 0.00
C LEU A 47 6.10 -13.06 -0.97
N LEU A 48 6.14 -13.31 -2.27
CA LEU A 48 6.30 -12.27 -3.30
C LEU A 48 5.08 -11.33 -3.36
N LYS A 49 3.88 -11.88 -3.18
CA LYS A 49 2.63 -11.14 -3.18
C LYS A 49 2.45 -10.26 -1.94
N ARG A 50 2.92 -10.72 -0.76
CA ARG A 50 2.98 -9.92 0.48
C ARG A 50 3.95 -8.73 0.41
N ALA A 51 4.97 -8.80 -0.45
CA ALA A 51 6.04 -7.80 -0.52
C ALA A 51 5.75 -6.64 -1.51
N MET A 52 4.68 -6.71 -2.31
CA MET A 52 4.35 -5.68 -3.31
C MET A 52 3.28 -4.72 -2.82
N ALA A 53 3.42 -3.43 -3.18
CA ALA A 53 2.41 -2.40 -2.94
C ALA A 53 1.08 -2.81 -3.60
N TYR A 54 0.11 -3.13 -2.76
CA TYR A 54 -1.11 -3.80 -3.16
C TYR A 54 -2.10 -2.81 -3.77
N ARG A 55 -2.64 -3.14 -4.94
CA ARG A 55 -3.84 -2.47 -5.46
C ARG A 55 -4.71 -3.55 -6.10
N THR A 56 -5.70 -4.03 -5.36
CA THR A 56 -6.67 -4.97 -5.92
C THR A 56 -7.59 -4.24 -6.88
N PHE A 57 -7.40 -4.52 -8.17
CA PHE A 57 -8.38 -4.23 -9.18
C PHE A 57 -9.25 -5.47 -9.32
N ALA A 58 -10.42 -5.46 -8.67
CA ALA A 58 -11.47 -6.44 -8.90
C ALA A 58 -12.66 -5.76 -9.57
N SER A 59 -13.23 -6.42 -10.58
CA SER A 59 -14.44 -5.95 -11.27
C SER A 59 -15.73 -6.35 -10.55
N SER A 60 -15.63 -7.10 -9.44
CA SER A 60 -16.76 -7.54 -8.63
C SER A 60 -16.39 -7.63 -7.15
N GLN A 61 -17.40 -7.57 -6.30
CA GLN A 61 -17.30 -7.73 -4.84
C GLN A 61 -16.65 -9.06 -4.44
N ALA A 62 -17.09 -10.16 -5.05
CA ALA A 62 -16.51 -11.49 -4.81
C ALA A 62 -15.04 -11.54 -5.22
N GLY A 63 -14.70 -11.01 -6.40
CA GLY A 63 -13.31 -11.00 -6.89
C GLY A 63 -12.36 -10.15 -6.04
N LEU A 64 -12.87 -9.12 -5.36
CA LEU A 64 -12.07 -8.36 -4.41
C LEU A 64 -11.74 -9.23 -3.20
N VAL A 65 -12.76 -9.85 -2.58
CA VAL A 65 -12.52 -10.68 -1.39
C VAL A 65 -11.66 -11.88 -1.73
N ASP A 66 -11.88 -12.52 -2.89
CA ASP A 66 -11.02 -13.59 -3.40
C ASP A 66 -9.56 -13.16 -3.47
N SER A 67 -9.31 -11.93 -3.92
CA SER A 67 -7.97 -11.36 -3.92
C SER A 67 -7.47 -11.14 -2.48
N LEU A 68 -8.26 -10.55 -1.58
CA LEU A 68 -7.82 -10.37 -0.19
C LEU A 68 -7.48 -11.70 0.51
N VAL A 69 -8.21 -12.78 0.21
CA VAL A 69 -7.90 -14.14 0.65
C VAL A 69 -6.62 -14.66 0.00
N GLU A 70 -6.48 -14.54 -1.33
CA GLU A 70 -5.31 -15.03 -2.06
C GLU A 70 -3.99 -14.39 -1.57
N TYR A 71 -4.04 -13.13 -1.16
CA TYR A 71 -2.88 -12.39 -0.66
C TYR A 71 -2.69 -12.51 0.86
N GLY A 72 -3.55 -13.26 1.55
CA GLY A 72 -3.45 -13.54 2.98
C GLY A 72 -3.79 -12.36 3.88
N VAL A 73 -4.53 -11.36 3.36
CA VAL A 73 -5.09 -10.27 4.15
C VAL A 73 -6.30 -10.76 4.94
N VAL A 74 -7.17 -11.52 4.26
CA VAL A 74 -8.25 -12.30 4.89
C VAL A 74 -7.74 -13.71 5.07
N GLN A 75 -7.87 -14.25 6.27
CA GLN A 75 -7.31 -15.52 6.70
C GLN A 75 -8.38 -16.43 7.33
N SER A 76 -9.39 -15.85 7.98
CA SER A 76 -10.44 -16.59 8.64
C SER A 76 -11.71 -16.71 7.78
N PRO A 77 -12.38 -17.87 7.79
CA PRO A 77 -13.64 -18.07 7.08
C PRO A 77 -14.72 -17.05 7.50
N GLU A 78 -14.74 -16.62 8.76
CA GLU A 78 -15.78 -15.73 9.25
C GLU A 78 -15.58 -14.28 8.80
N VAL A 79 -14.33 -13.82 8.73
CA VAL A 79 -14.01 -12.51 8.14
C VAL A 79 -14.28 -12.53 6.64
N GLU A 80 -13.92 -13.63 5.95
CA GLU A 80 -14.24 -13.82 4.54
C GLU A 80 -15.75 -13.74 4.29
N GLN A 81 -16.55 -14.51 5.03
CA GLN A 81 -18.00 -14.57 4.87
C GLN A 81 -18.67 -13.19 5.08
N VAL A 82 -18.19 -12.41 6.04
CA VAL A 82 -18.73 -11.08 6.32
C VAL A 82 -18.31 -10.05 5.27
N LEU A 83 -17.05 -10.04 4.84
CA LEU A 83 -16.59 -9.12 3.80
C LEU A 83 -17.24 -9.40 2.44
N ARG A 84 -17.53 -10.66 2.13
CA ARG A 84 -18.27 -11.05 0.93
C ARG A 84 -19.65 -10.42 0.85
N GLN A 85 -20.21 -9.93 1.95
CA GLN A 85 -21.50 -9.25 1.97
C GLN A 85 -21.41 -7.75 1.65
N PHE A 86 -20.21 -7.15 1.67
CA PHE A 86 -20.11 -5.69 1.55
C PHE A 86 -19.02 -5.09 0.64
N ALA A 87 -18.18 -5.85 -0.06
CA ALA A 87 -16.97 -5.28 -0.68
C ALA A 87 -17.19 -4.28 -1.85
N TYR A 88 -16.41 -3.19 -1.84
CA TYR A 88 -16.32 -2.10 -2.84
C TYR A 88 -14.87 -1.94 -3.33
N LEU A 89 -14.52 -0.97 -4.17
CA LEU A 89 -13.15 -0.80 -4.70
C LEU A 89 -12.09 -0.72 -3.58
N ASP A 90 -10.94 -1.41 -3.74
CA ASP A 90 -9.87 -1.44 -2.72
C ASP A 90 -9.04 -0.15 -2.67
N ALA A 91 -9.68 0.91 -2.20
CA ALA A 91 -9.10 2.22 -1.96
C ALA A 91 -9.96 2.98 -0.95
N PRO A 92 -9.37 3.93 -0.20
CA PRO A 92 -10.17 4.85 0.58
C PRO A 92 -10.97 5.77 -0.34
N HIS A 93 -12.22 6.09 0.04
CA HIS A 93 -13.08 7.01 -0.71
C HIS A 93 -13.61 8.11 0.21
N GLY A 94 -13.63 9.35 -0.25
CA GLY A 94 -14.20 10.47 0.50
C GLY A 94 -15.70 10.27 0.73
N ILE A 95 -16.16 10.50 1.97
CA ILE A 95 -17.58 10.34 2.35
C ILE A 95 -18.24 11.66 2.73
N GLY A 96 -17.51 12.78 2.59
CA GLY A 96 -17.87 14.12 3.07
C GLY A 96 -17.23 14.42 4.42
N TYR A 97 -17.30 15.67 4.86
CA TYR A 97 -16.89 16.10 6.21
C TYR A 97 -15.42 15.77 6.55
N ALA A 98 -14.51 15.90 5.57
CA ALA A 98 -13.09 15.51 5.69
C ALA A 98 -12.85 14.06 6.16
N ALA A 99 -13.84 13.18 5.99
CA ALA A 99 -13.74 11.76 6.32
C ALA A 99 -13.65 10.90 5.06
N THR A 100 -13.06 9.72 5.22
CA THR A 100 -12.97 8.69 4.19
C THR A 100 -13.49 7.36 4.72
N ILE A 101 -14.19 6.58 3.90
CA ILE A 101 -14.33 5.15 4.16
C ILE A 101 -12.97 4.49 3.91
N SER A 102 -12.51 3.65 4.85
CA SER A 102 -11.24 2.94 4.75
C SER A 102 -11.20 2.00 3.55
N ALA A 103 -10.01 1.61 3.12
CA ALA A 103 -9.88 0.56 2.12
C ALA A 103 -10.35 -0.80 2.69
N PRO A 104 -11.02 -1.65 1.88
CA PRO A 104 -11.39 -3.02 2.22
C PRO A 104 -10.30 -3.83 2.92
N HIS A 105 -9.03 -3.75 2.49
CA HIS A 105 -7.95 -4.46 3.19
C HIS A 105 -7.76 -3.99 4.64
N MET A 106 -8.00 -2.70 4.93
CA MET A 106 -7.91 -2.17 6.30
C MET A 106 -9.06 -2.67 7.18
N HIS A 107 -10.27 -2.81 6.61
CA HIS A 107 -11.38 -3.45 7.31
C HIS A 107 -11.07 -4.93 7.60
N ALA A 108 -10.50 -5.65 6.62
CA ALA A 108 -10.07 -7.03 6.82
C ALA A 108 -9.03 -7.14 7.95
N TYR A 109 -7.99 -6.31 7.96
CA TYR A 109 -7.00 -6.29 9.04
C TYR A 109 -7.63 -6.02 10.41
N ALA A 110 -8.52 -5.03 10.51
CA ALA A 110 -9.21 -4.72 11.76
C ALA A 110 -10.05 -5.90 12.27
N LEU A 111 -10.80 -6.54 11.36
CA LEU A 111 -11.62 -7.71 11.68
C LEU A 111 -10.76 -8.89 12.13
N GLU A 112 -9.68 -9.23 11.41
CA GLU A 112 -8.79 -10.34 11.78
C GLU A 112 -8.10 -10.11 13.13
N LEU A 113 -7.65 -8.88 13.39
CA LEU A 113 -7.01 -8.54 14.66
C LEU A 113 -7.97 -8.65 15.86
N LEU A 114 -9.26 -8.36 15.64
CA LEU A 114 -10.29 -8.39 16.69
C LEU A 114 -11.04 -9.72 16.76
N LEU A 115 -10.97 -10.57 15.73
CA LEU A 115 -11.77 -11.79 15.61
C LEU A 115 -11.78 -12.67 16.87
N PRO A 116 -10.65 -12.89 17.59
CA PRO A 116 -10.67 -13.70 18.82
C PRO A 116 -11.59 -13.15 19.93
N GLN A 117 -11.91 -11.85 19.88
CA GLN A 117 -12.81 -11.14 20.81
C GLN A 117 -14.21 -10.90 20.22
N LEU A 118 -14.40 -11.06 18.91
CA LEU A 118 -15.69 -10.93 18.22
C LEU A 118 -16.50 -12.24 18.33
N ARG A 119 -16.70 -12.70 19.57
CA ARG A 119 -17.42 -13.94 19.87
C ARG A 119 -18.93 -13.76 19.73
N PRO A 120 -19.69 -14.81 19.37
CA PRO A 120 -21.15 -14.78 19.46
C PRO A 120 -21.61 -14.33 20.86
N GLY A 121 -22.51 -13.35 20.92
CA GLY A 121 -22.98 -12.74 22.18
C GLY A 121 -22.08 -11.62 22.73
N GLY A 122 -20.95 -11.32 22.09
CA GLY A 122 -20.02 -10.28 22.54
C GLY A 122 -20.50 -8.86 22.27
N LYS A 123 -19.87 -7.89 22.94
CA LYS A 123 -20.09 -6.45 22.75
C LYS A 123 -18.90 -5.76 22.10
N VAL A 124 -19.17 -4.95 21.08
CA VAL A 124 -18.15 -4.28 20.29
C VAL A 124 -18.43 -2.78 20.18
N LEU A 125 -17.39 -1.96 20.32
CA LEU A 125 -17.44 -0.53 20.04
C LEU A 125 -16.62 -0.21 18.78
N ASP A 126 -17.20 0.54 17.86
CA ASP A 126 -16.55 1.06 16.65
C ASP A 126 -16.48 2.59 16.73
N VAL A 127 -15.30 3.11 17.07
CA VAL A 127 -15.04 4.54 17.23
C VAL A 127 -14.69 5.17 15.89
N GLY A 128 -15.43 6.20 15.48
CA GLY A 128 -15.33 6.78 14.15
C GLY A 128 -16.03 5.93 13.11
N SER A 129 -17.27 5.53 13.41
CA SER A 129 -18.03 4.55 12.61
C SER A 129 -18.30 4.98 11.16
N GLY A 130 -18.24 6.28 10.85
CA GLY A 130 -18.24 6.81 9.48
C GLY A 130 -19.45 6.37 8.65
N THR A 131 -19.25 5.40 7.75
CA THR A 131 -20.33 4.87 6.89
C THR A 131 -21.20 3.81 7.57
N GLY A 132 -20.83 3.35 8.76
CA GLY A 132 -21.45 2.22 9.47
C GLY A 132 -21.03 0.85 8.95
N TYR A 133 -20.13 0.79 7.96
CA TYR A 133 -19.71 -0.46 7.32
C TYR A 133 -19.10 -1.45 8.33
N LEU A 134 -18.08 -1.02 9.07
CA LEU A 134 -17.36 -1.92 9.96
C LEU A 134 -18.20 -2.27 11.19
N THR A 135 -19.00 -1.33 11.68
CA THR A 135 -20.02 -1.58 12.70
C THR A 135 -20.99 -2.70 12.26
N ALA A 136 -21.44 -2.70 11.01
CA ALA A 136 -22.28 -3.77 10.46
C ALA A 136 -21.56 -5.12 10.35
N CYS A 137 -20.29 -5.11 9.97
CA CYS A 137 -19.46 -6.31 9.99
C CYS A 137 -19.35 -6.90 11.40
N PHE A 138 -19.08 -6.05 12.41
CA PHE A 138 -19.03 -6.48 13.80
C PHE A 138 -20.36 -7.04 14.28
N ALA A 139 -21.48 -6.35 13.99
CA ALA A 139 -22.81 -6.83 14.35
C ALA A 139 -23.05 -8.25 13.82
N LYS A 140 -22.82 -8.49 12.54
CA LYS A 140 -22.98 -9.82 11.93
C LYS A 140 -22.09 -10.89 12.56
N LEU A 141 -20.88 -10.55 13.00
CA LEU A 141 -19.98 -11.51 13.67
C LEU A 141 -20.47 -11.86 15.07
N VAL A 142 -20.87 -10.87 15.86
CA VAL A 142 -21.30 -11.11 17.25
C VAL A 142 -22.72 -11.66 17.36
N THR A 143 -23.54 -11.54 16.32
CA THR A 143 -24.88 -12.16 16.26
C THR A 143 -24.92 -13.44 15.45
N ARG A 144 -23.76 -13.95 14.99
CA ARG A 144 -23.73 -15.23 14.27
C ARG A 144 -24.28 -16.35 15.15
N ASP A 145 -24.75 -17.42 14.51
CA ASP A 145 -25.34 -18.58 15.19
C ASP A 145 -26.58 -18.23 16.05
N GLY A 146 -27.22 -17.08 15.80
CA GLY A 146 -28.41 -16.62 16.53
C GLY A 146 -28.12 -16.04 17.92
N ALA A 147 -26.85 -15.73 18.23
CA ALA A 147 -26.48 -15.17 19.52
C ALA A 147 -26.94 -13.72 19.70
N HIS A 148 -27.18 -13.33 20.96
CA HIS A 148 -27.55 -11.96 21.33
C HIS A 148 -26.31 -11.09 21.56
N GLY A 149 -25.58 -10.77 20.49
CA GLY A 149 -24.45 -9.83 20.52
C GLY A 149 -24.86 -8.40 20.18
N LYS A 150 -23.96 -7.43 20.44
CA LYS A 150 -24.21 -6.01 20.15
C LYS A 150 -22.98 -5.29 19.61
N ALA A 151 -23.14 -4.52 18.53
CA ALA A 151 -22.14 -3.61 18.01
C ALA A 151 -22.65 -2.17 18.08
N VAL A 152 -21.85 -1.27 18.68
CA VAL A 152 -22.16 0.16 18.79
C VAL A 152 -21.15 0.93 17.95
N GLY A 153 -21.62 1.73 17.00
CA GLY A 153 -20.80 2.67 16.24
C GLY A 153 -20.98 4.09 16.76
N ILE A 154 -19.90 4.76 17.16
CA ILE A 154 -19.93 6.15 17.61
C ILE A 154 -19.26 7.07 16.58
N GLU A 155 -19.91 8.19 16.29
CA GLU A 155 -19.47 9.16 15.27
C GLU A 155 -19.82 10.59 15.73
N HIS A 156 -18.85 11.51 15.69
CA HIS A 156 -19.07 12.89 16.15
C HIS A 156 -19.72 13.80 15.10
N ILE A 157 -19.76 13.38 13.83
CA ILE A 157 -20.48 14.09 12.77
C ILE A 157 -21.90 13.49 12.63
N SER A 158 -22.91 14.25 13.07
CA SER A 158 -24.33 13.85 13.01
C SER A 158 -24.78 13.41 11.61
N GLU A 159 -24.31 14.10 10.57
CA GLU A 159 -24.67 13.88 9.18
C GLU A 159 -24.08 12.58 8.63
N LEU A 160 -22.88 12.19 9.08
CA LEU A 160 -22.29 10.89 8.79
C LEU A 160 -23.09 9.79 9.49
N THR A 161 -23.48 9.98 10.74
CA THR A 161 -24.34 9.04 11.47
C THR A 161 -25.68 8.84 10.76
N SER A 162 -26.34 9.93 10.33
CA SER A 162 -27.59 9.83 9.55
C SER A 162 -27.38 9.14 8.20
N LYS A 163 -26.24 9.38 7.53
CA LYS A 163 -25.88 8.70 6.28
C LYS A 163 -25.63 7.22 6.50
N ALA A 164 -24.94 6.84 7.58
CA ALA A 164 -24.72 5.47 7.98
C ALA A 164 -26.04 4.74 8.22
N ARG A 165 -26.96 5.32 9.01
CA ARG A 165 -28.32 4.76 9.20
C ARG A 165 -29.04 4.50 7.87
N ARG A 166 -28.98 5.46 6.94
CA ARG A 166 -29.56 5.28 5.59
C ARG A 166 -28.87 4.19 4.79
N ASN A 167 -27.55 4.02 4.91
CA ASN A 167 -26.82 2.95 4.24
C ASN A 167 -27.26 1.58 4.78
N LEU A 168 -27.32 1.43 6.11
CA LEU A 168 -27.74 0.20 6.77
C LEU A 168 -29.19 -0.17 6.41
N GLY A 169 -30.09 0.82 6.39
CA GLY A 169 -31.50 0.63 6.05
C GLY A 169 -31.78 0.18 4.61
N ARG A 170 -30.78 0.16 3.72
CA ARG A 170 -30.93 -0.37 2.35
C ARG A 170 -30.86 -1.89 2.28
N ASP A 171 -30.25 -2.53 3.27
CA ASP A 171 -30.18 -3.97 3.41
C ASP A 171 -31.20 -4.41 4.47
N PRO A 172 -32.24 -5.19 4.13
CA PRO A 172 -33.24 -5.63 5.09
C PRO A 172 -32.69 -6.38 6.30
N ALA A 173 -31.63 -7.19 6.11
CA ALA A 173 -31.01 -7.93 7.21
C ALA A 173 -30.26 -6.98 8.15
N LEU A 174 -29.61 -5.94 7.64
CA LEU A 174 -28.99 -4.91 8.48
C LEU A 174 -30.03 -4.02 9.17
N ALA A 175 -31.10 -3.66 8.48
CA ALA A 175 -32.22 -2.92 9.08
C ALA A 175 -32.84 -3.69 10.25
N GLN A 176 -32.93 -5.02 10.13
CA GLN A 176 -33.39 -5.89 11.22
C GLN A 176 -32.42 -5.84 12.41
N LEU A 177 -31.11 -5.95 12.20
CA LEU A 177 -30.12 -5.83 13.29
C LEU A 177 -30.20 -4.49 14.02
N VAL A 178 -30.52 -3.40 13.31
CA VAL A 178 -30.77 -2.09 13.93
C VAL A 178 -32.04 -2.09 14.76
N THR A 179 -33.11 -2.69 14.23
CA THR A 179 -34.43 -2.76 14.90
C THR A 179 -34.35 -3.60 16.18
N ASP A 180 -33.58 -4.69 16.15
CA ASP A 180 -33.39 -5.60 17.29
C ASP A 180 -32.40 -5.06 18.33
N GLY A 181 -31.77 -3.91 18.06
CA GLY A 181 -30.78 -3.29 18.94
C GLY A 181 -29.39 -3.94 18.94
N ALA A 182 -29.16 -4.94 18.07
CA ALA A 182 -27.88 -5.60 17.90
C ALA A 182 -26.84 -4.73 17.15
N LEU A 183 -27.31 -3.77 16.34
CA LEU A 183 -26.49 -2.76 15.69
C LEU A 183 -27.00 -1.37 16.06
N GLU A 184 -26.23 -0.63 16.85
CA GLU A 184 -26.57 0.73 17.25
C GLU A 184 -25.56 1.72 16.67
N LEU A 185 -26.06 2.86 16.17
CA LEU A 185 -25.23 4.01 15.81
C LEU A 185 -25.56 5.16 16.74
N VAL A 186 -24.56 5.85 17.28
CA VAL A 186 -24.74 6.97 18.22
C VAL A 186 -23.90 8.16 17.80
N VAL A 187 -24.41 9.37 18.10
CA VAL A 187 -23.66 10.60 17.89
C VAL A 187 -22.94 10.96 19.18
N GLY A 188 -21.62 11.12 19.13
CA GLY A 188 -20.84 11.47 20.32
C GLY A 188 -19.34 11.54 20.07
N ASP A 189 -18.63 12.06 21.06
CA ASP A 189 -17.16 12.11 21.03
C ASP A 189 -16.56 10.74 21.34
N GLY A 190 -16.16 10.04 20.28
CA GLY A 190 -15.56 8.72 20.38
C GLY A 190 -14.25 8.64 21.17
N ARG A 191 -13.58 9.77 21.46
CA ARG A 191 -12.40 9.80 22.35
C ARG A 191 -12.75 9.38 23.77
N LEU A 192 -13.99 9.63 24.18
CA LEU A 192 -14.55 9.29 25.50
C LEU A 192 -15.18 7.88 25.53
N GLY A 193 -15.17 7.16 24.40
CA GLY A 193 -15.89 5.91 24.24
C GLY A 193 -17.41 6.07 24.37
N TRP A 194 -18.08 5.02 24.81
CA TRP A 194 -19.53 5.02 25.02
C TRP A 194 -19.89 4.22 26.28
N ALA A 195 -19.81 4.89 27.42
CA ALA A 195 -19.94 4.25 28.73
C ALA A 195 -21.29 3.55 28.96
N ALA A 196 -22.36 3.97 28.27
CA ALA A 196 -23.70 3.40 28.43
C ALA A 196 -23.79 1.91 28.07
N GLU A 197 -22.91 1.42 27.19
CA GLU A 197 -22.86 0.02 26.76
C GLU A 197 -21.55 -0.68 27.15
N ALA A 198 -20.67 0.01 27.88
CA ALA A 198 -19.47 -0.59 28.45
C ALA A 198 -19.83 -1.68 29.49
N PRO A 199 -18.96 -2.66 29.75
CA PRO A 199 -17.67 -2.89 29.10
C PRO A 199 -17.80 -3.61 27.74
N TYR A 200 -16.75 -3.52 26.92
CA TYR A 200 -16.68 -4.12 25.58
C TYR A 200 -15.64 -5.24 25.48
N ASP A 201 -15.99 -6.32 24.78
CA ASP A 201 -15.05 -7.39 24.43
C ASP A 201 -14.04 -6.93 23.37
N ALA A 202 -14.49 -6.09 22.43
CA ALA A 202 -13.68 -5.54 21.36
C ALA A 202 -13.94 -4.05 21.18
N ILE A 203 -12.87 -3.27 20.97
CA ILE A 203 -12.97 -1.87 20.57
C ILE A 203 -12.11 -1.66 19.33
N HIS A 204 -12.70 -1.08 18.29
CA HIS A 204 -12.01 -0.61 17.11
C HIS A 204 -11.99 0.92 17.10
N VAL A 205 -10.89 1.51 16.64
CA VAL A 205 -10.80 2.96 16.39
C VAL A 205 -10.41 3.20 14.94
N GLY A 206 -11.35 3.74 14.17
CA GLY A 206 -11.20 4.07 12.75
C GLY A 206 -10.49 5.39 12.47
N ALA A 207 -9.79 5.95 13.45
CA ALA A 207 -9.06 7.21 13.34
C ALA A 207 -7.80 7.20 14.22
N ALA A 208 -6.76 7.91 13.81
CA ALA A 208 -5.48 7.92 14.52
C ALA A 208 -5.52 8.79 15.77
N ALA A 209 -5.30 8.19 16.93
CA ALA A 209 -5.13 8.91 18.18
C ALA A 209 -3.68 9.37 18.36
N PRO A 210 -3.42 10.59 18.87
CA PRO A 210 -2.06 11.07 19.11
C PRO A 210 -1.32 10.23 20.18
N ARG A 211 -2.06 9.57 21.05
CA ARG A 211 -1.59 8.67 22.12
C ARG A 211 -2.67 7.64 22.44
N LEU A 212 -2.31 6.58 23.16
CA LEU A 212 -3.27 5.54 23.58
C LEU A 212 -4.44 6.16 24.39
N PRO A 213 -5.69 6.08 23.90
CA PRO A 213 -6.85 6.64 24.60
C PRO A 213 -7.20 5.82 25.84
N GLN A 214 -6.93 6.37 27.03
CA GLN A 214 -7.14 5.66 28.29
C GLN A 214 -8.62 5.43 28.59
N ASP A 215 -9.51 6.32 28.16
CA ASP A 215 -10.97 6.15 28.31
C ASP A 215 -11.47 4.88 27.60
N LEU A 216 -10.92 4.56 26.42
CA LEU A 216 -11.24 3.33 25.70
C LEU A 216 -10.66 2.09 26.39
N VAL A 217 -9.43 2.18 26.90
CA VAL A 217 -8.81 1.09 27.67
C VAL A 217 -9.60 0.79 28.95
N ALA A 218 -10.12 1.82 29.62
CA ALA A 218 -10.96 1.68 30.80
C ALA A 218 -12.26 0.91 30.49
N GLN A 219 -12.86 1.16 29.32
CA GLN A 219 -14.10 0.52 28.86
C GLN A 219 -13.93 -0.89 28.29
N LEU A 220 -12.70 -1.40 28.16
CA LEU A 220 -12.48 -2.82 27.82
C LEU A 220 -12.91 -3.74 28.97
N ALA A 221 -13.62 -4.80 28.61
CA ALA A 221 -13.88 -5.93 29.50
C ALA A 221 -12.55 -6.65 29.84
N PRO A 222 -12.47 -7.35 30.98
CA PRO A 222 -11.38 -8.30 31.23
C PRO A 222 -11.33 -9.36 30.11
N GLY A 223 -10.17 -9.55 29.49
CA GLY A 223 -9.99 -10.40 28.30
C GLY A 223 -10.31 -9.70 26.97
N GLY A 224 -10.70 -8.43 27.01
CA GLY A 224 -11.04 -7.64 25.82
C GLY A 224 -9.82 -7.09 25.07
N ARG A 225 -10.05 -6.65 23.83
CA ARG A 225 -9.02 -6.13 22.93
C ARG A 225 -9.43 -4.80 22.29
N LEU A 226 -8.50 -3.86 22.25
CA LEU A 226 -8.58 -2.61 21.52
C LEU A 226 -7.62 -2.64 20.33
N VAL A 227 -8.10 -2.24 19.15
CA VAL A 227 -7.30 -1.99 17.96
C VAL A 227 -7.41 -0.52 17.59
N VAL A 228 -6.27 0.19 17.62
CA VAL A 228 -6.23 1.65 17.47
C VAL A 228 -4.96 2.10 16.73
N PRO A 229 -5.07 2.96 15.71
CA PRO A 229 -3.91 3.65 15.14
C PRO A 229 -3.40 4.72 16.11
N ILE A 230 -2.10 4.69 16.40
CA ILE A 230 -1.44 5.65 17.31
C ILE A 230 -0.33 6.37 16.55
N GLY A 231 -0.36 7.70 16.60
CA GLY A 231 0.67 8.56 16.01
C GLY A 231 0.16 9.98 15.78
N PRO A 232 1.07 10.94 15.55
CA PRO A 232 0.68 12.31 15.24
C PRO A 232 -0.08 12.41 13.90
N GLU A 233 -0.95 13.41 13.79
CA GLU A 233 -1.60 13.77 12.53
C GLU A 233 -0.53 14.12 11.48
N GLY A 234 -0.69 13.61 10.25
CA GLY A 234 0.25 13.84 9.15
C GLY A 234 1.62 13.18 9.30
N GLY A 235 1.89 12.47 10.41
CA GLY A 235 3.13 11.78 10.66
C GLY A 235 3.02 10.26 10.56
N MET A 236 4.08 9.57 11.01
CA MET A 236 4.10 8.11 11.09
C MET A 236 3.09 7.63 12.14
N GLN A 237 2.18 6.75 11.73
CA GLN A 237 1.20 6.13 12.61
C GLN A 237 1.37 4.61 12.59
N VAL A 238 1.08 3.99 13.73
CA VAL A 238 1.20 2.55 13.93
C VAL A 238 -0.11 1.99 14.45
N LEU A 239 -0.67 1.01 13.75
CA LEU A 239 -1.82 0.25 14.21
C LEU A 239 -1.38 -0.62 15.38
N SER A 240 -1.93 -0.35 16.55
CA SER A 240 -1.59 -1.03 17.79
C SER A 240 -2.72 -1.96 18.23
N VAL A 241 -2.35 -3.08 18.82
CA VAL A 241 -3.25 -4.03 19.48
C VAL A 241 -3.00 -3.93 20.99
N VAL A 242 -4.07 -3.73 21.74
CA VAL A 242 -4.04 -3.54 23.19
C VAL A 242 -4.96 -4.58 23.82
N ASP A 243 -4.38 -5.52 24.55
CA ASP A 243 -5.10 -6.59 25.25
C ASP A 243 -5.21 -6.24 26.74
N LYS A 244 -6.43 -6.28 27.29
CA LYS A 244 -6.66 -6.18 28.73
C LYS A 244 -6.82 -7.59 29.28
N ARG A 245 -5.88 -8.04 30.09
CA ARG A 245 -5.92 -9.39 30.69
C ARG A 245 -7.02 -9.50 31.74
N PRO A 246 -7.43 -10.73 32.12
CA PRO A 246 -8.41 -10.94 33.18
C PRO A 246 -8.06 -10.28 34.52
N ASP A 247 -6.76 -10.16 34.83
CA ASP A 247 -6.23 -9.49 36.03
C ASP A 247 -6.21 -7.95 35.93
N GLY A 248 -6.70 -7.39 34.82
CA GLY A 248 -6.72 -5.95 34.55
C GLY A 248 -5.42 -5.39 33.97
N THR A 249 -4.35 -6.19 33.85
CA THR A 249 -3.10 -5.72 33.25
C THR A 249 -3.26 -5.49 31.74
N VAL A 250 -2.63 -4.43 31.24
CA VAL A 250 -2.76 -4.02 29.84
C VAL A 250 -1.46 -4.29 29.09
N HIS A 251 -1.55 -5.02 27.98
CA HIS A 251 -0.41 -5.31 27.09
C HIS A 251 -0.65 -4.68 25.74
N ARG A 252 0.35 -3.94 25.24
CA ARG A 252 0.31 -3.33 23.91
C ARG A 252 1.37 -3.96 23.02
N ARG A 253 1.00 -4.23 21.77
CA ARG A 253 1.93 -4.56 20.70
C ARG A 253 1.59 -3.78 19.43
N ASP A 254 2.61 -3.45 18.66
CA ASP A 254 2.44 -2.80 17.37
C ASP A 254 2.24 -3.86 16.28
N ALA A 255 1.23 -3.67 15.42
CA ALA A 255 0.89 -4.60 14.35
C ALA A 255 1.53 -4.20 13.02
N MET A 256 1.32 -2.96 12.58
CA MET A 256 1.84 -2.45 11.30
C MET A 256 1.77 -0.92 11.21
N ASN A 257 2.54 -0.34 10.30
CA ASN A 257 2.44 1.09 9.96
C ASN A 257 1.18 1.34 9.12
N VAL A 258 0.50 2.46 9.38
CA VAL A 258 -0.77 2.81 8.73
C VAL A 258 -0.88 4.32 8.50
N MET A 259 -1.90 4.73 7.75
CA MET A 259 -2.28 6.12 7.54
C MET A 259 -3.80 6.25 7.70
N TYR A 260 -4.22 6.89 8.78
CA TYR A 260 -5.62 7.13 9.14
C TYR A 260 -5.88 8.63 9.27
N VAL A 261 -7.15 9.01 9.07
CA VAL A 261 -7.67 10.33 9.44
C VAL A 261 -7.48 10.54 10.96
N PRO A 262 -7.27 11.79 11.42
CA PRO A 262 -7.02 12.05 12.84
C PRO A 262 -8.27 11.83 13.71
N LEU A 263 -8.09 11.25 14.90
CA LEU A 263 -9.09 11.24 15.96
C LEU A 263 -9.01 12.58 16.71
N CYS A 264 -9.86 13.52 16.31
CA CYS A 264 -9.77 14.92 16.73
C CYS A 264 -11.11 15.46 17.26
N ALA A 265 -11.13 16.75 17.61
CA ALA A 265 -12.38 17.43 17.94
C ALA A 265 -13.21 17.65 16.67
N ARG A 266 -14.53 17.52 16.78
CA ARG A 266 -15.50 17.75 15.70
C ARG A 266 -15.24 19.04 14.93
N ASP A 267 -15.11 20.17 15.63
CA ASP A 267 -15.00 21.48 14.99
C ASP A 267 -13.68 21.64 14.23
N TYR A 268 -12.61 20.97 14.68
CA TYR A 268 -11.34 20.92 13.97
C TYR A 268 -11.48 20.16 12.64
N GLN A 269 -12.15 19.00 12.64
CA GLN A 269 -12.40 18.24 11.41
C GLN A 269 -13.26 19.02 10.42
N LEU A 270 -14.33 19.69 10.88
CA LEU A 270 -15.20 20.47 10.01
C LEU A 270 -14.52 21.73 9.46
N ALA A 271 -13.64 22.37 10.22
CA ALA A 271 -12.82 23.48 9.73
C ALA A 271 -11.88 23.02 8.59
N SER A 272 -11.30 21.82 8.71
CA SER A 272 -10.47 21.23 7.65
C SER A 272 -11.25 20.80 6.40
N ALA A 273 -12.58 20.65 6.51
CA ALA A 273 -13.47 20.31 5.40
C ALA A 273 -13.92 21.52 4.56
N SER A 274 -13.75 22.74 5.09
CA SER A 274 -14.13 23.96 4.38
C SER A 274 -13.06 24.31 3.33
N PRO A 275 -13.43 24.70 2.10
CA PRO A 275 -12.44 25.17 1.14
C PRO A 275 -11.72 26.39 1.72
N SER A 276 -10.40 26.38 1.67
CA SER A 276 -9.56 27.52 2.04
C SER A 276 -10.11 28.79 1.40
N SER A 277 -10.27 29.84 2.21
CA SER A 277 -10.73 31.17 1.84
C SER A 277 -9.73 31.93 0.96
N SER A 278 -9.33 31.35 -0.18
CA SER A 278 -8.54 32.00 -1.23
C SER A 278 -9.26 32.07 -2.59
N ASP A 279 -10.48 31.55 -2.70
CA ASP A 279 -11.34 31.76 -3.87
C ASP A 279 -12.41 32.82 -3.56
N SER A 280 -11.98 34.06 -3.34
CA SER A 280 -12.88 35.21 -3.44
C SER A 280 -13.15 35.47 -4.93
N ALA A 281 -14.38 35.24 -5.34
CA ALA A 281 -14.92 35.53 -6.65
C ALA A 281 -14.56 36.97 -7.14
N ALA A 282 -13.74 37.05 -8.18
CA ALA A 282 -13.80 38.17 -9.11
C ALA A 282 -15.01 37.94 -10.03
N ALA A 283 -16.12 38.59 -9.70
CA ALA A 283 -17.29 38.68 -10.55
C ALA A 283 -16.92 39.38 -11.86
N VAL A 284 -16.65 38.62 -12.92
CA VAL A 284 -16.62 39.15 -14.29
C VAL A 284 -18.06 39.19 -14.80
N GLN A 285 -18.70 40.34 -14.60
CA GLN A 285 -19.87 40.74 -15.36
C GLN A 285 -19.50 40.71 -16.86
N ARG A 286 -20.29 39.99 -17.66
CA ARG A 286 -20.20 40.05 -19.13
C ARG A 286 -20.90 41.34 -19.61
N PRO A 287 -20.23 42.24 -20.34
CA PRO A 287 -20.94 43.20 -21.17
C PRO A 287 -21.04 42.66 -22.61
N SER A 288 -22.27 42.60 -23.07
CA SER A 288 -22.66 42.58 -24.48
C SER A 288 -22.24 43.87 -25.18
N SER A 289 -21.56 43.77 -26.34
CA SER A 289 -21.85 44.50 -27.60
C SER A 289 -20.61 44.81 -28.48
N ARG A 290 -20.82 44.58 -29.79
CA ARG A 290 -20.27 45.23 -31.00
C ARG A 290 -18.84 45.83 -31.03
N ARG A 291 -18.07 45.29 -32.00
CA ARG A 291 -17.19 45.95 -33.01
C ARG A 291 -16.27 47.10 -32.52
N GLN A 292 -14.95 46.92 -32.66
CA GLN A 292 -14.15 47.63 -33.66
C GLN A 292 -12.70 47.10 -33.78
N ILE A 293 -12.15 47.34 -34.97
CA ILE A 293 -10.84 46.98 -35.50
C ILE A 293 -9.75 47.90 -34.91
N GLN A 294 -8.57 47.37 -34.53
CA GLN A 294 -7.28 47.90 -35.03
C GLN A 294 -6.07 47.01 -34.69
N ALA A 295 -5.25 46.77 -35.70
CA ALA A 295 -3.91 46.22 -35.60
C ALA A 295 -2.94 47.29 -35.07
N GLN A 296 -1.94 46.87 -34.28
CA GLN A 296 -0.63 47.50 -34.26
C GLN A 296 0.45 46.55 -33.73
N ARG A 297 1.66 46.85 -34.14
CA ARG A 297 2.80 45.96 -34.43
C ARG A 297 3.97 46.34 -33.52
N LEU A 298 4.95 45.43 -33.44
CA LEU A 298 6.39 45.63 -33.16
C LEU A 298 6.86 45.73 -31.71
N GLY A 299 7.97 45.03 -31.44
CA GLY A 299 8.75 45.19 -30.22
C GLY A 299 9.70 44.02 -29.92
N SER A 300 10.70 43.81 -30.76
CA SER A 300 11.87 42.95 -30.54
C SER A 300 12.67 43.34 -29.29
N SER A 301 13.23 42.37 -28.56
CA SER A 301 14.69 42.32 -28.30
C SER A 301 15.09 41.15 -27.39
N SER A 302 16.25 40.62 -27.76
CA SER A 302 17.07 39.55 -27.22
C SER A 302 17.80 39.91 -25.92
N SER A 303 18.07 38.92 -25.07
CA SER A 303 19.42 38.74 -24.51
C SER A 303 19.60 37.32 -23.96
N ALA A 304 20.76 36.76 -24.31
CA ALA A 304 21.24 35.43 -23.99
C ALA A 304 21.99 35.42 -22.66
N PHE A 305 22.02 34.29 -21.96
CA PHE A 305 23.11 33.96 -21.05
C PHE A 305 23.52 32.49 -21.19
N ALA A 306 24.81 32.31 -21.44
CA ALA A 306 25.49 31.06 -21.74
C ALA A 306 26.07 30.42 -20.47
N ALA A 307 26.28 29.10 -20.56
CA ALA A 307 26.97 28.26 -19.59
C ALA A 307 28.50 28.45 -19.61
N PRO A 308 29.21 28.02 -18.55
CA PRO A 308 30.64 27.73 -18.64
C PRO A 308 30.99 26.25 -18.35
N GLN A 309 32.00 25.75 -19.08
CA GLN A 309 32.93 24.69 -18.66
C GLN A 309 34.38 25.15 -19.02
N PRO A 310 35.44 24.34 -18.84
CA PRO A 310 36.32 24.31 -17.66
C PRO A 310 37.78 24.69 -18.01
N LEU A 311 38.67 24.76 -17.01
CA LEU A 311 40.12 24.89 -17.20
C LEU A 311 40.90 23.87 -16.35
N ALA A 312 41.82 23.16 -17.00
CA ALA A 312 42.94 22.38 -16.44
C ALA A 312 44.22 23.27 -16.48
N ALA A 313 45.41 23.00 -15.96
CA ALA A 313 46.11 21.92 -15.25
C ALA A 313 47.41 22.53 -14.68
N SER A 314 48.08 21.91 -13.69
CA SER A 314 49.56 21.91 -13.63
C SER A 314 50.11 20.72 -12.82
N SER A 315 51.21 20.18 -13.32
CA SER A 315 51.92 18.94 -12.97
C SER A 315 53.06 19.14 -11.95
N LEU A 316 53.56 18.04 -11.35
CA LEU A 316 54.99 17.75 -11.12
C LEU A 316 55.20 16.24 -10.83
N SER A 317 56.45 15.79 -10.92
CA SER A 317 56.95 14.56 -11.54
C SER A 317 57.40 13.38 -10.63
N GLN A 318 57.50 12.21 -11.27
CA GLN A 318 57.98 10.82 -10.99
C GLN A 318 59.39 10.62 -10.34
N PRO A 319 59.83 9.40 -9.86
CA PRO A 319 60.03 8.18 -10.70
C PRO A 319 59.95 6.73 -10.12
N ALA A 320 59.56 5.84 -11.06
CA ALA A 320 60.00 4.48 -11.46
C ALA A 320 60.60 3.40 -10.51
N ALA A 321 59.98 2.21 -10.54
CA ALA A 321 60.56 0.86 -10.74
C ALA A 321 59.38 -0.13 -10.91
N GLY A 322 59.26 -1.12 -11.81
CA GLY A 322 60.17 -1.77 -12.73
C GLY A 322 60.02 -3.30 -12.60
N ARG A 323 59.03 -3.94 -13.26
CA ARG A 323 59.14 -5.24 -14.00
C ARG A 323 57.84 -6.03 -14.19
N ARG A 324 57.67 -6.43 -15.47
CA ARG A 324 57.11 -7.68 -16.04
C ARG A 324 55.59 -7.94 -15.97
N SER A 325 55.03 -7.85 -17.19
CA SER A 325 53.80 -8.49 -17.65
C SER A 325 53.75 -9.99 -17.30
N LEU A 326 52.64 -10.41 -16.69
CA LEU A 326 52.08 -11.76 -16.76
C LEU A 326 50.55 -11.60 -16.71
N THR A 327 49.91 -11.73 -17.87
CA THR A 327 48.48 -11.95 -18.00
C THR A 327 48.17 -13.32 -17.38
N VAL A 328 47.55 -13.34 -16.19
CA VAL A 328 46.94 -14.54 -15.61
C VAL A 328 45.55 -14.20 -15.09
N VAL A 329 44.60 -14.97 -15.60
CA VAL A 329 43.18 -15.04 -15.24
C VAL A 329 43.03 -15.31 -13.75
N ALA A 330 42.28 -14.45 -13.04
CA ALA A 330 41.85 -14.74 -11.67
C ALA A 330 40.31 -14.79 -11.62
N GLY A 331 39.78 -15.99 -11.84
CA GLY A 331 38.43 -16.36 -11.46
C GLY A 331 38.33 -16.70 -9.97
N ASN A 332 37.10 -16.60 -9.47
CA ASN A 332 36.59 -17.11 -8.19
C ASN A 332 37.11 -16.48 -6.88
N LYS A 333 36.38 -15.46 -6.40
CA LYS A 333 36.01 -15.39 -4.98
C LYS A 333 34.59 -15.96 -4.87
N GLY A 334 34.41 -16.91 -3.94
CA GLY A 334 33.27 -17.82 -3.85
C GLY A 334 31.92 -17.18 -4.16
N ALA A 335 31.21 -17.79 -5.10
CA ALA A 335 29.88 -17.35 -5.50
C ALA A 335 28.89 -17.61 -4.34
N SER A 336 28.66 -16.59 -3.52
CA SER A 336 27.69 -16.65 -2.43
C SER A 336 26.30 -16.35 -2.96
N GLY A 337 25.37 -17.30 -2.79
CA GLY A 337 23.95 -17.10 -3.07
C GLY A 337 23.27 -18.39 -3.55
N PRO A 338 21.95 -18.53 -3.32
CA PRO A 338 21.20 -19.75 -3.68
C PRO A 338 21.20 -20.07 -5.19
N PHE A 339 21.44 -19.08 -6.06
CA PHE A 339 21.45 -19.27 -7.52
C PHE A 339 22.86 -19.35 -8.12
N ALA A 340 23.91 -19.13 -7.33
CA ALA A 340 25.29 -19.17 -7.79
C ALA A 340 25.69 -20.49 -8.50
N PRO A 341 25.34 -21.70 -7.99
CA PRO A 341 25.72 -22.95 -8.63
C PRO A 341 25.16 -23.06 -10.05
N LEU A 342 23.90 -22.66 -10.24
CA LEU A 342 23.23 -22.69 -11.52
C LEU A 342 23.84 -21.69 -12.52
N VAL A 343 24.18 -20.50 -12.05
CA VAL A 343 24.84 -19.45 -12.86
C VAL A 343 26.21 -19.91 -13.34
N VAL A 344 26.98 -20.57 -12.48
CA VAL A 344 28.29 -21.13 -12.83
C VAL A 344 28.16 -22.27 -13.85
N VAL A 345 27.20 -23.18 -13.67
CA VAL A 345 26.91 -24.24 -14.65
C VAL A 345 26.55 -23.65 -16.01
N THR A 346 25.71 -22.60 -16.02
CA THR A 346 25.30 -21.91 -17.23
C THR A 346 26.47 -21.20 -17.93
N ARG A 347 27.33 -20.52 -17.15
CA ARG A 347 28.54 -19.87 -17.67
C ARG A 347 29.49 -20.88 -18.31
N ASN A 348 29.65 -22.05 -17.68
CA ASN A 348 30.52 -23.10 -18.20
C ASN A 348 29.94 -23.75 -19.47
N ALA A 349 28.61 -23.87 -19.56
CA ALA A 349 27.93 -24.41 -20.73
C ALA A 349 27.89 -23.45 -21.94
N MET A 350 27.73 -22.14 -21.70
CA MET A 350 27.66 -21.11 -22.76
C MET A 350 29.04 -20.55 -23.16
N GLY A 351 30.07 -20.80 -22.35
CA GLY A 351 31.37 -20.16 -22.50
C GLY A 351 31.39 -18.72 -21.93
N THR A 352 32.51 -18.37 -21.30
CA THR A 352 32.65 -17.16 -20.50
C THR A 352 32.42 -15.86 -21.29
N LYS A 353 32.83 -15.81 -22.56
CA LYS A 353 32.71 -14.61 -23.40
C LYS A 353 31.24 -14.32 -23.75
N GLU A 354 30.51 -15.32 -24.19
CA GLU A 354 29.09 -15.21 -24.56
C GLU A 354 28.22 -14.96 -23.32
N PHE A 355 28.51 -15.67 -22.22
CA PHE A 355 27.85 -15.45 -20.95
C PHE A 355 28.03 -14.01 -20.45
N ASN A 356 29.24 -13.45 -20.50
CA ASN A 356 29.49 -12.07 -20.05
C ASN A 356 28.80 -11.02 -20.93
N GLN A 357 28.77 -11.23 -22.26
CA GLN A 357 28.01 -10.35 -23.16
C GLN A 357 26.51 -10.43 -22.89
N PHE A 358 25.97 -11.63 -22.68
CA PHE A 358 24.58 -11.85 -22.34
C PHE A 358 24.21 -11.21 -21.00
N ARG A 359 25.03 -11.44 -19.97
CA ARG A 359 24.89 -10.82 -18.63
C ARG A 359 24.87 -9.30 -18.70
N GLY A 360 25.77 -8.70 -19.49
CA GLY A 360 25.80 -7.25 -19.72
C GLY A 360 24.50 -6.71 -20.33
N LYS A 361 23.97 -7.39 -21.35
CA LYS A 361 22.68 -7.03 -21.98
C LYS A 361 21.51 -7.14 -21.00
N MET A 362 21.47 -8.19 -20.18
CA MET A 362 20.42 -8.41 -19.18
C MET A 362 20.45 -7.35 -18.06
N ILE A 363 21.64 -7.00 -17.56
CA ILE A 363 21.79 -5.92 -16.56
C ILE A 363 21.33 -4.57 -17.13
N SER A 364 21.67 -4.29 -18.39
CA SER A 364 21.24 -3.08 -19.08
C SER A 364 19.72 -3.02 -19.24
N LEU A 365 19.10 -4.10 -19.70
CA LEU A 365 17.64 -4.20 -19.84
C LEU A 365 16.93 -4.03 -18.50
N HIS A 366 17.40 -4.71 -17.46
CA HIS A 366 16.85 -4.61 -16.12
C HIS A 366 16.92 -3.16 -15.58
N SER A 367 18.06 -2.49 -15.79
CA SER A 367 18.23 -1.08 -15.41
C SER A 367 17.28 -0.16 -16.16
N GLN A 368 17.00 -0.45 -17.44
CA GLN A 368 16.04 0.33 -18.24
C GLN A 368 14.61 0.15 -17.74
N VAL A 369 14.21 -1.08 -17.36
CA VAL A 369 12.90 -1.35 -16.77
C VAL A 369 12.70 -0.59 -15.45
N ILE A 370 13.71 -0.56 -14.58
CA ILE A 370 13.64 0.23 -13.33
C ILE A 370 13.43 1.71 -13.64
N LYS A 371 14.18 2.26 -14.61
CA LYS A 371 14.04 3.67 -15.01
C LYS A 371 12.65 3.97 -15.58
N ASP A 372 12.14 3.12 -16.45
CA ASP A 372 10.83 3.31 -17.08
C ASP A 372 9.69 3.21 -16.05
N PHE A 373 9.80 2.28 -15.11
CA PHE A 373 8.87 2.15 -13.98
C PHE A 373 8.88 3.39 -13.08
N CYS A 374 10.06 3.84 -12.67
CA CYS A 374 10.20 5.04 -11.83
C CYS A 374 9.70 6.31 -12.53
N LYS A 375 9.90 6.41 -13.85
CA LYS A 375 9.38 7.53 -14.65
C LYS A 375 7.85 7.56 -14.67
N GLN A 376 7.17 6.42 -14.67
CA GLN A 376 5.71 6.36 -14.60
C GLN A 376 5.16 6.78 -13.23
N LEU A 377 5.96 6.64 -12.18
CA LEU A 377 5.58 6.99 -10.81
C LEU A 377 6.03 8.40 -10.38
N GLY A 378 6.67 9.17 -11.27
CA GLY A 378 7.17 10.50 -10.96
C GLY A 378 8.34 10.50 -9.97
N ALA A 379 9.07 9.38 -9.82
CA ALA A 379 10.18 9.26 -8.89
C ALA A 379 11.39 10.09 -9.34
N ASP A 380 12.09 10.70 -8.37
CA ASP A 380 13.26 11.53 -8.62
C ASP A 380 14.50 10.69 -9.02
N THR A 381 15.53 11.37 -9.54
CA THR A 381 16.75 10.69 -10.03
C THR A 381 17.53 10.01 -8.89
N LYS A 382 17.45 10.49 -7.65
CA LYS A 382 18.13 9.88 -6.49
C LYS A 382 17.44 8.56 -6.10
N GLN A 383 16.11 8.52 -6.13
CA GLN A 383 15.29 7.33 -5.87
C GLN A 383 15.55 6.24 -6.92
N VAL A 384 15.60 6.61 -8.20
CA VAL A 384 15.94 5.70 -9.31
C VAL A 384 17.32 5.06 -9.08
N GLN A 385 18.32 5.87 -8.74
CA GLN A 385 19.67 5.38 -8.48
C GLN A 385 19.74 4.50 -7.23
N GLY A 386 18.96 4.81 -6.19
CA GLY A 386 18.80 3.98 -5.01
C GLY A 386 18.27 2.59 -5.34
N LEU A 387 17.22 2.50 -6.18
CA LEU A 387 16.63 1.25 -6.64
C LEU A 387 17.59 0.42 -7.49
N ILE A 388 18.35 1.06 -8.39
CA ILE A 388 19.38 0.38 -9.19
C ILE A 388 20.48 -0.21 -8.29
N ARG A 389 20.94 0.54 -7.28
CA ARG A 389 21.92 0.03 -6.30
C ARG A 389 21.36 -1.13 -5.48
N LEU A 390 20.11 -1.05 -5.07
CA LEU A 390 19.44 -2.12 -4.32
C LEU A 390 19.30 -3.39 -5.17
N ALA A 391 18.88 -3.26 -6.43
CA ALA A 391 18.79 -4.37 -7.38
C ALA A 391 20.16 -5.04 -7.58
N LYS A 392 21.23 -4.25 -7.69
CA LYS A 392 22.61 -4.77 -7.78
C LYS A 392 23.00 -5.54 -6.50
N LYS A 393 22.80 -4.96 -5.32
CA LYS A 393 23.11 -5.59 -4.03
C LYS A 393 22.35 -6.90 -3.83
N ASN A 394 21.09 -6.95 -4.25
CA ASN A 394 20.27 -8.16 -4.20
C ASN A 394 20.75 -9.21 -5.22
N GLY A 395 21.12 -8.80 -6.44
CA GLY A 395 21.70 -9.67 -7.45
C GLY A 395 23.02 -10.32 -6.99
N GLU A 396 23.86 -9.57 -6.28
CA GLU A 396 25.08 -10.08 -5.63
C GLU A 396 24.73 -11.10 -4.54
N LYS A 397 23.83 -10.75 -3.60
CA LYS A 397 23.41 -11.64 -2.50
C LYS A 397 22.77 -12.95 -2.99
N LEU A 398 22.03 -12.90 -4.08
CA LEU A 398 21.32 -14.05 -4.65
C LEU A 398 22.24 -14.93 -5.52
N GLY A 399 23.43 -14.46 -5.87
CA GLY A 399 24.38 -15.20 -6.70
C GLY A 399 24.14 -15.07 -8.21
N PHE A 400 23.29 -14.13 -8.65
CA PHE A 400 23.02 -13.90 -10.08
C PHE A 400 24.17 -13.20 -10.82
N LEU A 401 25.11 -12.61 -10.09
CA LEU A 401 26.29 -11.96 -10.65
C LEU A 401 27.57 -12.83 -10.60
N ALA A 402 27.43 -14.09 -10.21
CA ALA A 402 28.50 -15.08 -10.05
C ALA A 402 29.27 -15.43 -11.34
#